data_AF-G5IAT8-F1
#
_entry.id   AF-G5IAT8-F1
#
_cell.length_a   1.000
_cell.length_b   1.000
_cell.length_c   1.000
_cell.angle_alpha   90.00
_cell.angle_beta   90.00
_cell.angle_gamma   90.00
#
_symmetry.space_group_name_H-M   'P 1'
#
loop_
_entity.id
_entity.type
_entity.pdbx_description
1 polymer ?
#
loop_
_entity_poly.entity_id
_entity_poly.type
_entity_poly.pdbx_seq_one_letter_code
_entity_poly.pdbx_strand_id
1 'polypeptide(L)'
;MYTYPWYHWITFFYIYCFFGWIFESTYVSLKSRRFVNRGFLRLPMLPLYGTGAVMMLWFSLPVKDNLFLVYLAGVIAATLLEYATGYVMERLFKMKYWDYSNQPFNLHGYICLSSSIAWGFLTIFLTDVIHKPIANMVLDLNPIVEFTFIGIVSVLFVSDSVKSTKEALDLGRALEAMTKMKNELEEMQVQLALLKAETTQRVAELRDDAASRVSVSLGDTAQRVGFSLEDITDSLEGTAQKISDSLSGAVSRVADMKEETAQRVADMKEETYQRMADMKEETTLRVAEAAQKFRERSEREDALSDRIKSLTENRQRLSHQMSFYRKSLLRGNPSSSSSKFAEALKEFKESVNNLKK
;
A
#
# COMPACT_ATOMS: atom_id res chain seq x y z
N MET A 1 23.31 -18.20 -37.91
CA MET A 1 22.99 -18.77 -39.24
C MET A 1 24.10 -18.56 -40.28
N TYR A 2 24.97 -17.53 -40.16
CA TYR A 2 26.06 -17.26 -41.12
C TYR A 2 27.43 -17.91 -40.82
N THR A 3 27.72 -18.33 -39.57
CA THR A 3 29.00 -18.99 -39.21
C THR A 3 28.80 -20.39 -38.62
N TYR A 4 27.71 -20.58 -37.89
CA TYR A 4 27.34 -21.86 -37.29
C TYR A 4 25.89 -22.25 -37.64
N PRO A 5 25.63 -23.56 -37.81
CA PRO A 5 24.28 -24.14 -37.79
C PRO A 5 23.41 -23.65 -36.64
N TRP A 6 22.09 -23.65 -36.82
CA TRP A 6 21.13 -23.13 -35.85
C TRP A 6 21.19 -23.84 -34.48
N TYR A 7 21.48 -25.15 -34.46
CA TYR A 7 21.51 -25.92 -33.22
C TYR A 7 22.73 -25.57 -32.35
N HIS A 8 23.89 -25.28 -32.94
CA HIS A 8 25.04 -24.76 -32.19
C HIS A 8 24.75 -23.42 -31.52
N TRP A 9 23.98 -22.53 -32.16
CA TRP A 9 23.55 -21.28 -31.53
C TRP A 9 22.68 -21.50 -30.30
N ILE A 10 21.85 -22.55 -30.31
CA ILE A 10 21.05 -22.95 -29.15
C ILE A 10 21.96 -23.53 -28.05
N THR A 11 22.95 -24.34 -28.41
CA THR A 11 23.94 -24.86 -27.46
C THR A 11 24.74 -23.71 -26.81
N PHE A 12 25.23 -22.76 -27.60
CA PHE A 12 25.89 -21.55 -27.11
C PHE A 12 24.98 -20.76 -26.17
N PHE A 13 23.72 -20.55 -26.55
CA PHE A 13 22.74 -19.89 -25.68
C PHE A 13 22.66 -20.55 -24.30
N TYR A 14 22.53 -21.88 -24.22
CA TYR A 14 22.43 -22.57 -22.94
C TYR A 14 23.73 -22.54 -22.13
N ILE A 15 24.89 -22.71 -22.78
CA ILE A 15 26.19 -22.61 -22.12
C ILE A 15 26.37 -21.21 -21.52
N TYR A 16 26.04 -20.16 -22.28
CA TYR A 16 26.16 -18.78 -21.80
C TYR A 16 25.11 -18.41 -20.74
N CYS A 17 23.91 -19.00 -20.77
CA CYS A 17 22.97 -18.89 -19.66
C CYS A 17 23.57 -19.44 -18.36
N PHE A 18 24.24 -20.60 -18.44
CA PHE A 18 24.86 -21.25 -17.29
C PHE A 18 26.08 -20.48 -16.77
N PHE A 19 26.99 -20.08 -17.66
CA PHE A 19 28.17 -19.29 -17.26
C PHE A 19 27.81 -17.91 -16.73
N GLY A 20 26.82 -17.25 -17.33
CA GLY A 20 26.25 -16.02 -16.79
C GLY A 20 25.71 -16.22 -15.38
N TRP A 21 25.05 -17.35 -15.14
CA TRP A 21 24.58 -17.72 -13.80
C TRP A 21 25.69 -17.95 -12.81
N ILE A 22 26.76 -18.67 -13.17
CA ILE A 22 27.92 -18.86 -12.30
C ILE A 22 28.51 -17.49 -11.93
N PHE A 23 28.77 -16.65 -12.92
CA PHE A 23 29.39 -15.34 -12.72
C PHE A 23 28.55 -14.44 -11.79
N GLU A 24 27.28 -14.22 -12.14
CA GLU A 24 26.41 -13.29 -11.44
C GLU A 24 26.03 -13.80 -10.04
N SER A 25 25.72 -15.10 -9.91
CA SER A 25 25.42 -15.71 -8.60
C SER A 25 26.65 -15.69 -7.69
N THR A 26 27.85 -15.94 -8.22
CA THR A 26 29.09 -15.86 -7.43
C THR A 26 29.35 -14.43 -6.98
N TYR A 27 29.28 -13.45 -7.91
CA TYR A 27 29.50 -12.04 -7.59
C TYR A 27 28.57 -11.54 -6.48
N VAL A 28 27.26 -11.78 -6.62
CA VAL A 28 26.28 -11.37 -5.61
C VAL A 28 26.41 -12.16 -4.31
N SER A 29 26.76 -13.45 -4.38
CA SER A 29 26.97 -14.27 -3.18
C SER A 29 28.15 -13.79 -2.36
N LEU A 30 29.27 -13.43 -3.01
CA LEU A 30 30.44 -12.85 -2.36
C LEU A 30 30.12 -11.48 -1.75
N LYS A 31 29.45 -10.61 -2.51
CA LYS A 31 29.06 -9.26 -2.04
C LYS A 31 28.10 -9.32 -0.85
N SER A 32 27.18 -10.28 -0.85
CA SER A 32 26.16 -10.43 0.21
C SER A 32 26.54 -11.41 1.33
N ARG A 33 27.73 -12.03 1.25
CA ARG A 33 28.26 -13.04 2.19
C ARG A 33 27.29 -14.20 2.46
N ARG A 34 26.45 -14.54 1.50
CA ARG A 34 25.51 -15.67 1.56
C ARG A 34 25.32 -16.23 0.17
N PHE A 35 25.02 -17.52 0.06
CA PHE A 35 24.65 -18.07 -1.24
C PHE A 35 23.35 -17.43 -1.74
N VAL A 36 23.41 -16.88 -2.95
CA VAL A 36 22.28 -16.26 -3.65
C VAL A 36 22.17 -16.92 -5.01
N ASN A 37 21.09 -17.67 -5.22
CA ASN A 37 20.69 -18.08 -6.57
C ASN A 37 20.16 -16.84 -7.29
N ARG A 38 20.96 -16.27 -8.21
CA ARG A 38 20.56 -15.10 -8.99
C ARG A 38 19.83 -15.53 -10.25
N GLY A 39 18.83 -14.77 -10.63
CA GLY A 39 18.19 -14.86 -11.92
C GLY A 39 16.69 -14.66 -11.84
N PHE A 40 16.09 -14.82 -13.01
CA PHE A 40 14.64 -14.88 -13.17
C PHE A 40 14.11 -16.32 -13.10
N LEU A 41 14.94 -17.29 -13.50
CA LEU A 41 14.64 -18.72 -13.50
C LEU A 41 15.03 -19.38 -12.16
N ARG A 42 14.46 -20.56 -11.88
CA ARG A 42 14.86 -21.41 -10.74
C ARG A 42 16.10 -22.23 -11.08
N LEU A 43 16.16 -22.69 -12.32
CA LEU A 43 17.33 -23.38 -12.85
C LEU A 43 18.56 -22.45 -12.81
N PRO A 44 19.78 -23.02 -12.76
CA PRO A 44 21.03 -22.27 -12.80
C PRO A 44 21.28 -21.68 -14.20
N MET A 45 20.36 -20.86 -14.68
CA MET A 45 20.31 -20.34 -16.04
C MET A 45 19.86 -18.89 -15.98
N LEU A 46 20.66 -17.98 -16.54
CA LEU A 46 20.31 -16.58 -16.72
C LEU A 46 20.06 -16.30 -18.21
N PRO A 47 18.78 -16.31 -18.66
CA PRO A 47 18.43 -16.11 -20.07
C PRO A 47 19.03 -14.84 -20.66
N LEU A 48 19.06 -13.75 -19.89
CA LEU A 48 19.60 -12.46 -20.32
C LEU A 48 21.08 -12.55 -20.74
N TYR A 49 21.87 -13.37 -20.05
CA TYR A 49 23.28 -13.60 -20.39
C TYR A 49 23.42 -14.47 -21.64
N GLY A 50 22.58 -15.50 -21.78
CA GLY A 50 22.56 -16.32 -22.99
C GLY A 50 22.15 -15.51 -24.22
N THR A 51 21.04 -14.76 -24.14
CA THR A 51 20.60 -13.88 -25.23
C THR A 51 21.60 -12.76 -25.49
N GLY A 52 22.21 -12.20 -24.44
CA GLY A 52 23.22 -11.16 -24.54
C GLY A 52 24.47 -11.63 -25.26
N ALA A 53 25.01 -12.78 -24.87
CA ALA A 53 26.18 -13.36 -25.52
C ALA A 53 25.90 -13.71 -26.98
N VAL A 54 24.75 -14.35 -27.28
CA VAL A 54 24.37 -14.68 -28.66
C VAL A 54 24.18 -13.41 -29.50
N MET A 55 23.51 -12.38 -28.97
CA MET A 55 23.36 -11.11 -29.66
C MET A 55 24.71 -10.43 -29.89
N MET A 56 25.54 -10.29 -28.86
CA MET A 56 26.88 -9.72 -28.97
C MET A 56 27.68 -10.42 -30.07
N LEU A 57 27.71 -11.76 -30.08
CA LEU A 57 28.42 -12.56 -31.09
C LEU A 57 27.85 -12.38 -32.49
N TRP A 58 26.52 -12.31 -32.64
CA TRP A 58 25.90 -12.13 -33.94
C TRP A 58 26.28 -10.77 -34.56
N PHE A 59 26.37 -9.72 -33.75
CA PHE A 59 26.78 -8.40 -34.21
C PHE A 59 28.31 -8.23 -34.32
N SER A 60 29.10 -8.90 -33.49
CA SER A 60 30.56 -8.74 -33.47
C SER A 60 31.32 -9.65 -34.44
N LEU A 61 30.87 -10.89 -34.67
CA LEU A 61 31.59 -11.85 -35.52
C LEU A 61 31.80 -11.39 -36.97
N PRO A 62 30.86 -10.69 -37.63
CA PRO A 62 31.08 -10.18 -38.99
C PRO A 62 32.18 -9.12 -39.08
N VAL A 63 32.53 -8.47 -37.96
CA VAL A 63 33.53 -7.40 -37.87
C VAL A 63 34.68 -7.78 -36.93
N LYS A 64 34.86 -9.07 -36.64
CA LYS A 64 35.81 -9.59 -35.64
C LYS A 64 37.26 -9.16 -35.86
N ASP A 65 37.63 -8.87 -37.11
CA ASP A 65 39.00 -8.48 -37.48
C ASP A 65 39.32 -7.01 -37.11
N ASN A 66 38.31 -6.22 -36.74
CA ASN A 66 38.48 -4.84 -36.26
C ASN A 66 37.96 -4.70 -34.82
N LEU A 67 38.91 -4.63 -33.88
CA LEU A 67 38.62 -4.54 -32.44
C LEU A 67 37.69 -3.37 -32.07
N PHE A 68 37.83 -2.24 -32.75
CA PHE A 68 36.99 -1.06 -32.50
C PHE A 68 35.54 -1.31 -32.94
N LEU A 69 35.32 -1.98 -34.08
CA LEU A 69 33.98 -2.33 -34.53
C LEU A 69 33.34 -3.41 -33.64
N VAL A 70 34.12 -4.38 -33.16
CA VAL A 70 33.66 -5.38 -32.18
C VAL A 70 33.18 -4.69 -30.90
N TYR A 71 33.96 -3.75 -30.38
CA TYR A 71 33.58 -2.96 -29.21
C TYR A 71 32.25 -2.24 -29.44
N LEU A 72 32.14 -1.47 -30.54
CA LEU A 72 30.95 -0.67 -30.82
C LEU A 72 29.71 -1.54 -31.05
N ALA A 73 29.85 -2.64 -31.79
CA ALA A 73 28.80 -3.63 -31.99
C ALA A 73 28.30 -4.19 -30.66
N GLY A 74 29.24 -4.51 -29.75
CA GLY A 74 28.96 -4.96 -28.39
C GLY A 74 28.19 -3.97 -27.54
N VAL A 75 28.67 -2.72 -27.49
CA VAL A 75 28.00 -1.63 -26.76
C VAL A 75 26.56 -1.48 -27.24
N ILE A 76 26.34 -1.40 -28.56
CA ILE A 76 25.01 -1.17 -29.14
C ILE A 76 24.10 -2.38 -28.87
N ALA A 77 24.55 -3.60 -29.19
CA ALA A 77 23.74 -4.80 -29.06
C ALA A 77 23.33 -5.07 -27.60
N ALA A 78 24.28 -5.00 -26.67
CA ALA A 78 24.00 -5.24 -25.25
C ALA A 78 23.12 -4.14 -24.64
N THR A 79 23.40 -2.88 -24.95
CA THR A 79 22.60 -1.75 -24.43
C THR A 79 21.16 -1.83 -24.95
N LEU A 80 20.96 -2.16 -26.22
CA LEU A 80 19.63 -2.32 -26.80
C LEU A 80 18.87 -3.48 -26.15
N LEU A 81 19.53 -4.63 -25.97
CA LEU A 81 18.93 -5.78 -25.32
C LEU A 81 18.57 -5.50 -23.86
N GLU A 82 19.48 -4.87 -23.10
CA GLU A 82 19.28 -4.53 -21.70
C GLU A 82 18.11 -3.56 -21.55
N TYR A 83 18.05 -2.51 -22.38
CA TYR A 83 16.94 -1.56 -22.37
C TYR A 83 15.61 -2.23 -22.73
N ALA A 84 15.56 -2.98 -23.83
CA ALA A 84 14.34 -3.65 -24.28
C ALA A 84 13.85 -4.66 -23.25
N THR A 85 14.74 -5.48 -22.70
CA THR A 85 14.39 -6.48 -21.68
C THR A 85 13.91 -5.81 -20.40
N GLY A 86 14.63 -4.80 -19.91
CA GLY A 86 14.22 -4.04 -18.71
C GLY A 86 12.84 -3.41 -18.88
N TYR A 87 12.60 -2.77 -20.02
CA TYR A 87 11.32 -2.14 -20.34
C TYR A 87 10.16 -3.14 -20.39
N VAL A 88 10.34 -4.27 -21.10
CA VAL A 88 9.30 -5.31 -21.21
C VAL A 88 9.04 -5.96 -19.86
N MET A 89 10.10 -6.30 -19.11
CA MET A 89 9.97 -6.92 -17.79
C MET A 89 9.26 -6.00 -16.79
N GLU A 90 9.54 -4.70 -16.76
CA GLU A 90 8.85 -3.78 -15.85
C GLU A 90 7.35 -3.71 -16.17
N ARG A 91 6.96 -3.68 -17.45
CA ARG A 91 5.54 -3.60 -17.84
C ARG A 91 4.76 -4.88 -17.52
N LEU A 92 5.40 -6.03 -17.70
CA LEU A 92 4.80 -7.34 -17.40
C LEU A 92 4.74 -7.59 -15.89
N PHE A 93 5.85 -7.42 -15.18
CA PHE A 93 6.01 -7.86 -13.79
C PHE A 93 5.85 -6.74 -12.75
N LYS A 94 5.59 -5.50 -13.19
CA LYS A 94 5.37 -4.32 -12.34
C LYS A 94 6.57 -3.91 -11.48
N MET A 95 7.75 -4.47 -11.76
CA MET A 95 9.01 -4.18 -11.08
C MET A 95 10.19 -4.33 -12.03
N LYS A 96 11.22 -3.52 -11.82
CA LYS A 96 12.55 -3.66 -12.42
C LYS A 96 13.36 -4.70 -11.65
N TYR A 97 14.03 -5.60 -12.37
CA TYR A 97 14.87 -6.64 -11.76
C TYR A 97 16.29 -6.16 -11.45
N TRP A 98 16.71 -5.09 -12.13
CA TRP A 98 17.89 -4.30 -11.88
C TRP A 98 17.52 -2.82 -12.03
N ASP A 99 18.20 -1.93 -11.32
CA ASP A 99 17.89 -0.50 -11.36
C ASP A 99 19.17 0.33 -11.34
N TYR A 100 19.38 1.07 -12.42
CA TYR A 100 20.48 2.02 -12.61
C TYR A 100 20.07 3.47 -12.33
N SER A 101 18.90 3.74 -11.72
CA SER A 101 18.42 5.11 -11.45
C SER A 101 19.42 5.96 -10.63
N ASN A 102 20.27 5.32 -9.82
CA ASN A 102 21.30 5.97 -9.02
C ASN A 102 22.65 6.15 -9.75
N GLN A 103 22.75 5.80 -11.03
CA GLN A 103 23.97 5.94 -11.83
C GLN A 103 23.89 7.18 -12.74
N PRO A 104 25.01 7.86 -13.00
CA PRO A 104 25.04 8.99 -13.93
C PRO A 104 24.72 8.51 -15.36
N PHE A 105 24.08 9.37 -16.15
CA PHE A 105 23.67 9.08 -17.54
C PHE A 105 22.85 7.79 -17.66
N ASN A 106 21.93 7.54 -16.72
CA ASN A 106 20.97 6.46 -16.82
C ASN A 106 19.77 6.84 -17.70
N LEU A 107 19.18 5.87 -18.38
CA LEU A 107 17.96 6.05 -19.15
C LEU A 107 16.84 5.20 -18.54
N HIS A 108 15.83 5.87 -17.96
CA HIS A 108 14.71 5.27 -17.22
C HIS A 108 15.16 4.26 -16.13
N GLY A 109 16.42 4.30 -15.70
CA GLY A 109 17.03 3.31 -14.81
C GLY A 109 17.23 1.90 -15.40
N TYR A 110 16.99 1.66 -16.70
CA TYR A 110 17.22 0.33 -17.30
C TYR A 110 18.65 0.11 -17.77
N ILE A 111 19.31 1.17 -18.23
CA ILE A 111 20.69 1.20 -18.71
C ILE A 111 21.40 2.41 -18.13
N CYS A 112 22.72 2.37 -18.09
CA CYS A 112 23.56 3.53 -17.83
C CYS A 112 24.82 3.50 -18.69
N LEU A 113 25.39 4.68 -18.94
CA LEU A 113 26.57 4.81 -19.81
C LEU A 113 27.76 3.96 -19.34
N SER A 114 28.00 3.86 -18.03
CA SER A 114 29.09 3.05 -17.49
C SER A 114 28.91 1.55 -17.76
N SER A 115 27.68 1.04 -17.64
CA SER A 115 27.34 -0.35 -18.00
C SER A 115 27.51 -0.57 -19.51
N SER A 116 26.99 0.33 -20.34
CA SER A 116 27.12 0.29 -21.80
C SER A 116 28.58 0.23 -22.26
N ILE A 117 29.47 1.03 -21.66
CA ILE A 117 30.91 1.01 -21.95
C ILE A 117 31.52 -0.34 -21.53
N ALA A 118 31.19 -0.85 -20.35
CA ALA A 118 31.68 -2.14 -19.87
C ALA A 118 31.27 -3.29 -20.80
N TRP A 119 30.06 -3.24 -21.37
CA TRP A 119 29.60 -4.24 -22.34
C TRP A 119 30.43 -4.29 -23.61
N GLY A 120 30.98 -3.15 -24.07
CA GLY A 120 31.89 -3.14 -25.22
C GLY A 120 33.18 -3.94 -24.96
N PHE A 121 33.82 -3.71 -23.82
CA PHE A 121 35.01 -4.47 -23.42
C PHE A 121 34.68 -5.94 -23.17
N LEU A 122 33.54 -6.24 -22.55
CA LEU A 122 33.10 -7.61 -22.34
C LEU A 122 32.82 -8.32 -23.67
N THR A 123 32.37 -7.62 -24.71
CA THR A 123 32.15 -8.18 -26.04
C THR A 123 33.46 -8.59 -26.70
N ILE A 124 34.51 -7.76 -26.58
CA ILE A 124 35.85 -8.14 -27.02
C ILE A 124 36.30 -9.39 -26.28
N PHE A 125 36.23 -9.39 -24.94
CA PHE A 125 36.63 -10.52 -24.13
C PHE A 125 35.84 -11.80 -24.46
N LEU A 126 34.53 -11.68 -24.66
CA LEU A 126 33.66 -12.77 -25.07
C LEU A 126 34.09 -13.32 -26.44
N THR A 127 34.26 -12.46 -27.44
CA THR A 127 34.54 -12.87 -28.82
C THR A 127 35.94 -13.48 -28.95
N ASP A 128 36.94 -12.87 -28.32
CA ASP A 128 38.35 -13.23 -28.53
C ASP A 128 38.91 -14.26 -27.56
N VAL A 129 38.34 -14.36 -26.36
CA VAL A 129 38.88 -15.22 -25.29
C VAL A 129 37.90 -16.33 -24.94
N ILE A 130 36.65 -16.00 -24.62
CA ILE A 130 35.68 -16.99 -24.11
C ILE A 130 35.09 -17.84 -25.24
N HIS A 131 34.71 -17.23 -26.36
CA HIS A 131 33.95 -17.90 -27.40
C HIS A 131 34.79 -18.90 -28.18
N LYS A 132 36.08 -18.64 -28.45
CA LYS A 132 36.97 -19.55 -29.18
C LYS A 132 37.03 -20.96 -28.58
N PRO A 133 37.36 -21.17 -27.29
CA PRO A 133 37.39 -22.51 -26.69
C PRO A 133 36.00 -23.16 -26.62
N ILE A 134 34.95 -22.37 -26.36
CA ILE A 134 33.57 -22.90 -26.31
C ILE A 134 33.11 -23.34 -27.70
N ALA A 135 33.40 -22.55 -28.74
CA ALA A 135 33.08 -22.87 -30.12
C ALA A 135 33.76 -24.17 -30.55
N ASN A 136 35.06 -24.33 -30.27
CA ASN A 136 35.78 -25.57 -30.57
C ASN A 136 35.13 -26.76 -29.84
N MET A 137 34.88 -26.64 -28.53
CA MET A 137 34.22 -27.69 -27.76
C MET A 137 32.86 -28.10 -28.34
N VAL A 138 32.04 -27.14 -28.77
CA VAL A 138 30.71 -27.40 -29.33
C VAL A 138 30.78 -27.98 -30.74
N LEU A 139 31.72 -27.51 -31.57
CA LEU A 139 31.94 -28.04 -32.91
C LEU A 139 32.46 -29.48 -32.90
N ASP A 140 33.19 -29.87 -31.84
CA ASP A 140 33.70 -31.22 -31.64
C ASP A 140 32.65 -32.19 -31.05
N LEU A 141 31.45 -31.71 -30.68
CA LEU A 141 30.40 -32.57 -30.12
C LEU A 141 29.81 -33.49 -31.18
N ASN A 142 29.54 -34.74 -30.78
CA ASN A 142 28.73 -35.65 -31.57
C ASN A 142 27.32 -35.06 -31.73
N PRO A 143 26.78 -34.94 -32.97
CA PRO A 143 25.46 -34.38 -33.20
C PRO A 143 24.34 -35.03 -32.37
N ILE A 144 24.38 -36.35 -32.16
CA ILE A 144 23.37 -37.06 -31.36
C ILE A 144 23.39 -36.58 -29.90
N VAL A 145 24.58 -36.39 -29.34
CA VAL A 145 24.76 -35.89 -27.98
C VAL A 145 24.27 -34.45 -27.88
N GLU A 146 24.60 -33.61 -28.85
CA GLU A 146 24.17 -32.21 -28.89
C GLU A 146 22.65 -32.08 -29.02
N PHE A 147 22.01 -32.83 -29.93
CA PHE A 147 20.55 -32.83 -30.07
C PHE A 147 19.85 -33.37 -28.81
N THR A 148 20.41 -34.40 -28.18
CA THR A 148 19.87 -34.93 -26.90
C THR A 148 19.99 -33.90 -25.79
N PHE A 149 21.14 -33.24 -25.69
CA PHE A 149 21.39 -32.15 -24.74
C PHE A 149 20.40 -30.99 -24.96
N ILE A 150 20.27 -30.50 -26.19
CA ILE A 150 19.32 -29.45 -26.56
C ILE A 150 17.90 -29.88 -26.17
N GLY A 151 17.46 -31.08 -26.57
CA GLY A 151 16.11 -31.56 -26.28
C GLY A 151 15.78 -31.56 -24.78
N ILE A 152 16.65 -32.14 -23.95
CA ILE A 152 16.44 -32.21 -22.50
C ILE A 152 16.49 -30.82 -21.86
N VAL A 153 17.53 -30.03 -22.17
CA VAL A 153 17.72 -28.71 -21.56
C VAL A 153 16.62 -27.74 -22.00
N SER A 154 16.18 -27.79 -23.26
CA SER A 154 15.07 -26.98 -23.75
C SER A 154 13.77 -27.28 -23.02
N VAL A 155 13.42 -28.56 -22.80
CA VAL A 155 12.20 -28.93 -22.08
C VAL A 155 12.23 -28.40 -20.63
N LEU A 156 13.37 -28.57 -19.95
CA LEU A 156 13.56 -28.06 -18.59
C LEU A 156 13.50 -26.53 -18.55
N PHE A 157 14.20 -25.86 -19.47
CA PHE A 157 14.28 -24.41 -19.57
C PHE A 157 12.91 -23.80 -19.83
N VAL A 158 12.14 -24.32 -20.78
CA VAL A 158 10.79 -23.83 -21.12
C VAL A 158 9.84 -24.06 -19.95
N SER A 159 9.85 -25.27 -19.37
CA SER A 159 9.01 -25.61 -18.21
C SER A 159 9.28 -24.70 -17.02
N ASP A 160 10.55 -24.38 -16.78
CA ASP A 160 10.95 -23.47 -15.72
C ASP A 160 10.56 -22.04 -16.04
N SER A 161 10.84 -21.56 -17.25
CA SER A 161 10.47 -20.23 -17.73
C SER A 161 8.98 -19.94 -17.58
N VAL A 162 8.11 -20.88 -17.97
CA VAL A 162 6.66 -20.73 -17.83
C VAL A 162 6.25 -20.58 -16.36
N LYS A 163 6.77 -21.44 -15.49
CA LYS A 163 6.46 -21.41 -14.05
C LYS A 163 7.01 -20.14 -13.39
N SER A 164 8.24 -19.74 -13.72
CA SER A 164 8.89 -18.52 -13.26
C SER A 164 8.14 -17.26 -13.69
N THR A 165 7.69 -17.20 -14.94
CA THR A 165 6.86 -16.10 -15.46
C THR A 165 5.51 -16.02 -14.77
N LYS A 166 4.82 -17.15 -14.57
CA LYS A 166 3.53 -17.15 -13.86
C LYS A 166 3.66 -16.55 -12.47
N GLU A 167 4.66 -16.98 -11.72
CA GLU A 167 4.89 -16.48 -10.36
C GLU A 167 5.34 -15.02 -10.32
N ALA A 168 6.13 -14.58 -11.29
CA ALA A 168 6.51 -13.18 -11.42
C ALA A 168 5.29 -12.28 -11.73
N LEU A 169 4.36 -12.75 -12.58
CA LEU A 169 3.09 -12.06 -12.84
C LEU A 169 2.21 -12.03 -11.59
N ASP A 170 2.12 -13.14 -10.86
CA ASP A 170 1.33 -13.18 -9.63
C ASP A 170 1.93 -12.31 -8.52
N LEU A 171 3.26 -12.16 -8.46
CA LEU A 171 3.91 -11.17 -7.60
C LEU A 171 3.54 -9.74 -8.03
N GLY A 172 3.54 -9.45 -9.34
CA GLY A 172 3.09 -8.16 -9.86
C GLY A 172 1.63 -7.84 -9.50
N ARG A 173 0.73 -8.83 -9.58
CA ARG A 173 -0.66 -8.70 -9.13
C ARG A 173 -0.77 -8.49 -7.62
N ALA A 174 0.08 -9.16 -6.84
CA ALA A 174 0.12 -8.98 -5.38
C ALA A 174 0.59 -7.56 -5.01
N LEU A 175 1.59 -7.02 -5.70
CA LEU A 175 2.02 -5.62 -5.53
C LEU A 175 0.87 -4.64 -5.81
N GLU A 176 0.13 -4.88 -6.91
CA GLU A 176 -1.02 -4.04 -7.27
C GLU A 176 -2.17 -4.11 -6.26
N ALA A 177 -2.54 -5.32 -5.82
CA ALA A 177 -3.55 -5.52 -4.80
C ALA A 177 -3.16 -4.83 -3.47
N MET A 178 -1.90 -4.92 -3.09
CA MET A 178 -1.37 -4.33 -1.86
C MET A 178 -1.41 -2.79 -1.88
N THR A 179 -1.02 -2.18 -3.00
CA THR A 179 -1.12 -0.73 -3.18
C THR A 179 -2.58 -0.28 -3.25
N LYS A 180 -3.47 -1.05 -3.89
CA LYS A 180 -4.91 -0.75 -3.89
C LYS A 180 -5.50 -0.77 -2.48
N MET A 181 -5.22 -1.81 -1.70
CA MET A 181 -5.65 -1.89 -0.30
C MET A 181 -5.09 -0.74 0.55
N LYS A 182 -3.88 -0.24 0.24
CA LYS A 182 -3.32 0.94 0.90
C LYS A 182 -4.18 2.17 0.66
N ASN A 183 -4.48 2.46 -0.61
CA ASN A 183 -5.23 3.64 -0.98
C ASN A 183 -6.64 3.59 -0.39
N GLU A 184 -7.27 2.41 -0.39
CA GLU A 184 -8.56 2.18 0.28
C GLU A 184 -8.48 2.43 1.80
N LEU A 185 -7.40 1.97 2.46
CA LEU A 185 -7.17 2.22 3.89
C LEU A 185 -7.00 3.72 4.18
N GLU A 186 -6.21 4.44 3.38
CA GLU A 186 -6.01 5.88 3.52
C GLU A 186 -7.34 6.65 3.35
N GLU A 187 -8.14 6.29 2.34
CA GLU A 187 -9.46 6.90 2.11
C GLU A 187 -10.43 6.63 3.29
N MET A 188 -10.50 5.38 3.76
CA MET A 188 -11.34 5.04 4.92
C MET A 188 -10.86 5.73 6.20
N GLN A 189 -9.55 5.87 6.42
CA GLN A 189 -9.04 6.61 7.57
C GLN A 189 -9.47 8.08 7.56
N VAL A 190 -9.46 8.72 6.38
CA VAL A 190 -9.97 10.08 6.21
C VAL A 190 -11.48 10.15 6.48
N GLN A 191 -12.27 9.21 5.95
CA GLN A 191 -13.71 9.14 6.22
C GLN A 191 -14.01 8.97 7.71
N LEU A 192 -13.28 8.09 8.41
CA LEU A 192 -13.40 7.91 9.85
C LEU A 192 -13.09 9.19 10.61
N ALA A 193 -12.02 9.89 10.23
CA ALA A 193 -11.60 11.13 10.88
C ALA A 193 -12.63 12.25 10.67
N LEU A 194 -13.18 12.38 9.46
CA LEU A 194 -14.26 13.33 9.17
C LEU A 194 -15.52 13.02 9.96
N LEU A 195 -15.92 11.74 10.00
CA LEU A 195 -17.12 11.33 10.71
C LEU A 195 -16.99 11.58 12.22
N LYS A 196 -15.80 11.30 12.80
CA LYS A 196 -15.46 11.63 14.20
C LYS A 196 -15.43 13.14 14.48
N ALA A 197 -14.94 13.94 13.55
CA ALA A 197 -14.94 15.39 13.69
C ALA A 197 -16.37 15.95 13.62
N GLU A 198 -17.19 15.45 12.71
CA GLU A 198 -18.59 15.84 12.57
C GLU A 198 -19.44 15.41 13.80
N THR A 199 -19.19 14.22 14.35
CA THR A 199 -19.86 13.77 15.58
C THR A 199 -19.47 14.62 16.78
N THR A 200 -18.18 14.94 16.95
CA THR A 200 -17.75 15.82 18.05
C THR A 200 -18.30 17.24 17.93
N GLN A 201 -18.31 17.83 16.73
CA GLN A 201 -18.91 19.15 16.48
C GLN A 201 -20.41 19.14 16.79
N ARG A 202 -21.16 18.15 16.31
CA ARG A 202 -22.62 18.13 16.51
C ARG A 202 -23.01 17.87 17.97
N VAL A 203 -22.22 17.10 18.71
CA VAL A 203 -22.40 16.93 20.16
C VAL A 203 -22.15 18.26 20.89
N ALA A 204 -21.15 19.04 20.47
CA ALA A 204 -20.91 20.38 21.03
C ALA A 204 -22.09 21.33 20.73
N GLU A 205 -22.58 21.36 19.48
CA GLU A 205 -23.73 22.20 19.11
C GLU A 205 -25.00 21.81 19.87
N LEU A 206 -25.30 20.52 20.03
CA LEU A 206 -26.44 20.06 20.84
C LEU A 206 -26.29 20.44 22.32
N ARG A 207 -25.07 20.39 22.87
CA ARG A 207 -24.78 20.83 24.24
C ARG A 207 -25.00 22.32 24.40
N ASP A 208 -24.56 23.13 23.43
CA ASP A 208 -24.68 24.58 23.46
C ASP A 208 -26.13 25.05 23.23
N ASP A 209 -26.87 24.39 22.34
CA ASP A 209 -28.32 24.61 22.15
C ASP A 209 -29.12 24.27 23.42
N ALA A 210 -28.77 23.17 24.11
CA ALA A 210 -29.39 22.82 25.38
C ALA A 210 -29.07 23.85 26.47
N ALA A 211 -27.81 24.27 26.59
CA ALA A 211 -27.37 25.26 27.56
C ALA A 211 -28.02 26.64 27.34
N SER A 212 -28.13 27.10 26.08
CA SER A 212 -28.75 28.38 25.73
C SER A 212 -30.25 28.40 25.95
N ARG A 213 -30.97 27.29 25.70
CA ARG A 213 -32.42 27.23 26.00
C ARG A 213 -32.70 27.16 27.49
N VAL A 214 -31.86 26.47 28.26
CA VAL A 214 -31.94 26.47 29.72
C VAL A 214 -31.71 27.88 30.27
N SER A 215 -30.72 28.62 29.76
CA SER A 215 -30.46 30.00 30.19
C SER A 215 -31.57 30.97 29.77
N VAL A 216 -32.13 30.85 28.56
CA VAL A 216 -33.28 31.64 28.10
C VAL A 216 -34.53 31.33 28.93
N SER A 217 -34.79 30.06 29.23
CA SER A 217 -35.92 29.68 30.09
C SER A 217 -35.74 30.16 31.53
N LEU A 218 -34.53 30.09 32.09
CA LEU A 218 -34.22 30.66 33.40
C LEU A 218 -34.37 32.17 33.40
N GLY A 219 -33.93 32.84 32.33
CA GLY A 219 -34.07 34.28 32.12
C GLY A 219 -35.52 34.72 32.01
N ASP A 220 -36.33 34.07 31.17
CA ASP A 220 -37.76 34.34 31.00
C ASP A 220 -38.55 34.07 32.29
N THR A 221 -38.15 33.06 33.06
CA THR A 221 -38.77 32.75 34.37
C THR A 221 -38.36 33.80 35.41
N ALA A 222 -37.09 34.20 35.46
CA ALA A 222 -36.62 35.26 36.34
C ALA A 222 -37.26 36.63 36.02
N GLN A 223 -37.45 36.93 34.74
CA GLN A 223 -38.02 38.19 34.26
C GLN A 223 -39.55 38.26 34.48
N ARG A 224 -40.27 37.12 34.44
CA ARG A 224 -41.71 37.05 34.76
C ARG A 224 -42.01 37.00 36.26
N VAL A 225 -41.07 36.59 37.10
CA VAL A 225 -41.25 36.45 38.56
C VAL A 225 -40.67 37.64 39.34
N GLY A 226 -39.80 38.46 38.74
CA GLY A 226 -39.35 39.73 39.31
C GLY A 226 -38.39 39.61 40.50
N PHE A 227 -37.57 38.56 40.54
CA PHE A 227 -36.53 38.35 41.55
C PHE A 227 -35.13 38.29 40.91
N SER A 228 -34.13 38.89 41.55
CA SER A 228 -32.73 38.90 41.10
C SER A 228 -32.09 37.51 41.29
N LEU A 229 -31.12 37.17 40.44
CA LEU A 229 -30.40 35.88 40.42
C LEU A 229 -29.63 35.56 41.73
N GLU A 230 -29.39 36.54 42.60
CA GLU A 230 -28.74 36.37 43.90
C GLU A 230 -29.67 35.80 44.99
N ASP A 231 -31.00 36.01 44.89
CA ASP A 231 -31.94 35.59 45.94
C ASP A 231 -32.26 34.08 45.90
N ILE A 232 -32.08 33.43 44.75
CA ILE A 232 -32.39 32.00 44.56
C ILE A 232 -31.29 31.11 45.17
N THR A 233 -30.03 31.55 45.11
CA THR A 233 -28.89 30.82 45.68
C THR A 233 -28.90 30.86 47.21
N ASP A 234 -29.27 32.00 47.81
CA ASP A 234 -29.33 32.14 49.28
C ASP A 234 -30.57 31.45 49.89
N SER A 235 -31.68 31.32 49.13
CA SER A 235 -32.88 30.65 49.62
C SER A 235 -32.75 29.11 49.61
N LEU A 236 -31.94 28.53 48.72
CA LEU A 236 -31.79 27.07 48.64
C LEU A 236 -31.03 26.48 49.84
N GLU A 237 -30.11 27.24 50.43
CA GLU A 237 -29.33 26.80 51.60
C GLU A 237 -30.10 27.00 52.92
N GLY A 238 -31.00 27.99 53.00
CA GLY A 238 -31.77 28.32 54.20
C GLY A 238 -33.12 27.60 54.37
N THR A 239 -33.65 26.96 53.32
CA THR A 239 -35.03 26.43 53.32
C THR A 239 -35.15 25.00 53.85
N ALA A 240 -34.06 24.24 53.93
CA ALA A 240 -34.05 22.93 54.60
C ALA A 240 -34.19 23.03 56.13
N GLN A 241 -33.83 24.17 56.74
CA GLN A 241 -33.83 24.34 58.20
C GLN A 241 -35.06 25.11 58.74
N LYS A 242 -35.78 25.88 57.92
CA LYS A 242 -36.91 26.73 58.36
C LYS A 242 -38.31 26.18 58.09
N ILE A 243 -38.44 25.08 57.34
CA ILE A 243 -39.73 24.42 57.11
C ILE A 243 -40.28 23.73 58.37
N SER A 244 -39.46 23.50 59.40
CA SER A 244 -39.89 22.90 60.67
C SER A 244 -40.67 23.87 61.59
N ASP A 245 -40.41 25.18 61.55
CA ASP A 245 -40.74 26.07 62.69
C ASP A 245 -41.73 27.21 62.41
N SER A 246 -42.47 27.23 61.30
CA SER A 246 -43.48 28.29 61.07
C SER A 246 -44.80 27.80 60.45
N LEU A 247 -45.27 26.65 60.91
CA LEU A 247 -46.59 26.10 60.58
C LEU A 247 -47.78 26.81 61.28
N SER A 248 -47.59 27.91 62.01
CA SER A 248 -48.73 28.57 62.67
C SER A 248 -48.64 30.09 62.66
N GLY A 249 -49.46 30.73 61.82
CA GLY A 249 -49.88 32.11 62.04
C GLY A 249 -49.70 33.08 60.88
N ALA A 250 -50.37 32.86 59.75
CA ALA A 250 -50.58 33.93 58.74
C ALA A 250 -51.86 33.71 57.92
N VAL A 251 -52.95 33.30 58.57
CA VAL A 251 -54.26 33.01 57.95
C VAL A 251 -55.23 34.20 58.05
N SER A 252 -54.78 35.46 57.95
CA SER A 252 -55.79 36.53 57.78
C SER A 252 -55.32 37.73 56.98
N ARG A 253 -56.20 38.13 56.04
CA ARG A 253 -56.23 39.35 55.21
C ARG A 253 -55.67 39.27 53.78
N VAL A 254 -56.17 38.32 52.98
CA VAL A 254 -56.35 38.51 51.53
C VAL A 254 -57.68 37.87 51.12
N ALA A 255 -58.80 38.49 51.48
CA ALA A 255 -60.14 37.98 51.17
C ALA A 255 -60.93 38.80 50.13
N ASP A 256 -60.54 40.03 49.79
CA ASP A 256 -61.40 40.94 48.97
C ASP A 256 -60.76 41.46 47.67
N MET A 257 -60.07 40.60 46.91
CA MET A 257 -59.87 40.78 45.46
C MET A 257 -60.01 39.43 44.73
N LYS A 258 -61.05 38.68 45.07
CA LYS A 258 -61.41 37.42 44.41
C LYS A 258 -62.28 37.73 43.19
N GLU A 259 -61.88 37.16 42.06
CA GLU A 259 -62.70 36.50 41.02
C GLU A 259 -62.15 36.79 39.61
N GLU A 260 -61.76 38.03 39.27
CA GLU A 260 -61.21 38.35 37.93
C GLU A 260 -59.69 38.05 37.78
N THR A 261 -58.91 38.23 38.84
CA THR A 261 -57.48 37.89 38.92
C THR A 261 -57.25 36.40 39.19
N ALA A 262 -58.19 35.72 39.87
CA ALA A 262 -58.13 34.29 40.10
C ALA A 262 -58.38 33.48 38.82
N GLN A 263 -59.32 33.93 37.98
CA GLN A 263 -59.58 33.34 36.66
C GLN A 263 -58.37 33.55 35.72
N ARG A 264 -57.83 34.77 35.62
CA ARG A 264 -56.64 35.06 34.79
C ARG A 264 -55.38 34.31 35.22
N VAL A 265 -55.19 34.06 36.52
CA VAL A 265 -54.05 33.29 37.04
C VAL A 265 -54.25 31.77 36.85
N ALA A 266 -55.50 31.28 36.89
CA ALA A 266 -55.83 29.89 36.57
C ALA A 266 -55.67 29.62 35.06
N ASP A 267 -56.20 30.48 34.20
CA ASP A 267 -56.07 30.37 32.74
C ASP A 267 -54.60 30.51 32.31
N MET A 268 -53.82 31.42 32.91
CA MET A 268 -52.37 31.50 32.67
C MET A 268 -51.62 30.25 33.16
N LYS A 269 -52.04 29.62 34.27
CA LYS A 269 -51.46 28.34 34.73
C LYS A 269 -51.75 27.23 33.73
N GLU A 270 -52.99 27.07 33.32
CA GLU A 270 -53.39 26.04 32.34
C GLU A 270 -52.62 26.20 31.02
N GLU A 271 -52.51 27.43 30.51
CA GLU A 271 -51.78 27.76 29.27
C GLU A 271 -50.26 27.58 29.40
N THR A 272 -49.67 27.87 30.58
CA THR A 272 -48.25 27.59 30.84
C THR A 272 -47.97 26.11 31.04
N TYR A 273 -48.87 25.36 31.70
CA TYR A 273 -48.76 23.90 31.84
C TYR A 273 -48.88 23.19 30.49
N GLN A 274 -49.82 23.61 29.64
CA GLN A 274 -49.94 23.09 28.28
C GLN A 274 -48.72 23.43 27.42
N ARG A 275 -48.24 24.67 27.42
CA ARG A 275 -47.00 25.03 26.70
C ARG A 275 -45.77 24.30 27.21
N MET A 276 -45.66 24.06 28.52
CA MET A 276 -44.58 23.24 29.08
C MET A 276 -44.71 21.76 28.70
N ALA A 277 -45.93 21.22 28.63
CA ALA A 277 -46.17 19.85 28.19
C ALA A 277 -45.84 19.68 26.69
N ASP A 278 -46.33 20.56 25.82
CA ASP A 278 -46.06 20.54 24.39
C ASP A 278 -44.57 20.73 24.09
N MET A 279 -43.90 21.64 24.81
CA MET A 279 -42.46 21.87 24.67
C MET A 279 -41.63 20.69 25.19
N LYS A 280 -42.08 20.03 26.26
CA LYS A 280 -41.46 18.80 26.77
C LYS A 280 -41.63 17.66 25.76
N GLU A 281 -42.79 17.54 25.12
CA GLU A 281 -43.03 16.54 24.09
C GLU A 281 -42.16 16.80 22.84
N GLU A 282 -42.12 18.04 22.33
CA GLU A 282 -41.26 18.44 21.21
C GLU A 282 -39.77 18.24 21.49
N THR A 283 -39.31 18.56 22.70
CA THR A 283 -37.91 18.33 23.10
C THR A 283 -37.60 16.85 23.27
N THR A 284 -38.50 16.04 23.81
CA THR A 284 -38.29 14.59 23.92
C THR A 284 -38.22 13.90 22.55
N LEU A 285 -39.06 14.31 21.60
CA LEU A 285 -39.02 13.85 20.20
C LEU A 285 -37.69 14.21 19.53
N ARG A 286 -37.23 15.46 19.65
CA ARG A 286 -35.95 15.88 19.06
C ARG A 286 -34.73 15.21 19.70
N VAL A 287 -34.76 15.00 21.02
CA VAL A 287 -33.71 14.25 21.72
C VAL A 287 -33.70 12.79 21.27
N ALA A 288 -34.87 12.18 21.07
CA ALA A 288 -34.97 10.82 20.53
C ALA A 288 -34.44 10.72 19.09
N GLU A 289 -34.79 11.65 18.21
CA GLU A 289 -34.25 11.73 16.84
C GLU A 289 -32.74 11.95 16.82
N ALA A 290 -32.22 12.85 17.67
CA ALA A 290 -30.79 13.10 17.80
C ALA A 290 -30.04 11.87 18.33
N ALA A 291 -30.61 11.18 19.33
CA ALA A 291 -30.07 9.94 19.86
C ALA A 291 -30.06 8.82 18.81
N GLN A 292 -31.10 8.71 17.98
CA GLN A 292 -31.15 7.74 16.89
C GLN A 292 -30.07 8.04 15.83
N LYS A 293 -29.95 9.30 15.37
CA LYS A 293 -28.89 9.70 14.41
C LYS A 293 -27.49 9.48 14.98
N PHE A 294 -27.31 9.71 16.27
CA PHE A 294 -26.03 9.44 16.95
C PHE A 294 -25.72 7.95 16.98
N ARG A 295 -26.71 7.09 17.28
CA ARG A 295 -26.55 5.63 17.22
C ARG A 295 -26.19 5.15 15.82
N GLU A 296 -26.92 5.58 14.79
CA GLU A 296 -26.62 5.22 13.40
C GLU A 296 -25.21 5.66 12.98
N ARG A 297 -24.73 6.81 13.45
CA ARG A 297 -23.35 7.26 13.19
C ARG A 297 -22.32 6.43 13.96
N SER A 298 -22.57 6.13 15.24
CA SER A 298 -21.70 5.26 16.03
C SER A 298 -21.55 3.89 15.37
N GLU A 299 -22.65 3.31 14.89
CA GLU A 299 -22.64 2.04 14.15
C GLU A 299 -21.81 2.15 12.85
N ARG A 300 -21.88 3.28 12.14
CA ARG A 300 -21.03 3.53 10.96
C ARG A 300 -19.55 3.71 11.33
N GLU A 301 -19.23 4.40 12.42
CA GLU A 301 -17.86 4.52 12.93
C GLU A 301 -17.28 3.14 13.23
N ASP A 302 -18.04 2.31 13.94
CA ASP A 302 -17.65 0.95 14.32
C ASP A 302 -17.47 0.06 13.09
N ALA A 303 -18.43 0.08 12.15
CA ALA A 303 -18.34 -0.69 10.91
C ALA A 303 -17.13 -0.30 10.05
N LEU A 304 -16.81 1.00 9.98
CA LEU A 304 -15.67 1.50 9.22
C LEU A 304 -14.34 1.16 9.91
N SER A 305 -14.30 1.25 11.25
CA SER A 305 -13.17 0.81 12.07
C SER A 305 -12.89 -0.69 11.88
N ASP A 306 -13.92 -1.53 11.94
CA ASP A 306 -13.81 -2.97 11.68
C ASP A 306 -13.35 -3.26 10.25
N ARG A 307 -13.81 -2.49 9.27
CA ARG A 307 -13.36 -2.64 7.88
C ARG A 307 -11.88 -2.29 7.74
N ILE A 308 -11.41 -1.19 8.33
CA ILE A 308 -9.99 -0.81 8.38
C ILE A 308 -9.15 -1.93 9.01
N LYS A 309 -9.61 -2.49 10.13
CA LYS A 309 -8.93 -3.60 10.79
C LYS A 309 -8.83 -4.82 9.88
N SER A 310 -9.93 -5.23 9.24
CA SER A 310 -9.96 -6.37 8.32
C SER A 310 -9.05 -6.20 7.10
N LEU A 311 -8.98 -4.99 6.53
CA LEU A 311 -8.12 -4.70 5.39
C LEU A 311 -6.65 -4.66 5.79
N THR A 312 -6.35 -4.15 6.98
CA THR A 312 -5.00 -4.17 7.56
C THR A 312 -4.52 -5.61 7.77
N GLU A 313 -5.37 -6.47 8.33
CA GLU A 313 -5.06 -7.90 8.48
C GLU A 313 -4.88 -8.60 7.12
N ASN A 314 -5.75 -8.34 6.16
CA ASN A 314 -5.63 -8.91 4.80
C ASN A 314 -4.33 -8.48 4.11
N ARG A 315 -3.92 -7.21 4.26
CA ARG A 315 -2.64 -6.71 3.76
C ARG A 315 -1.46 -7.45 4.40
N GLN A 316 -1.46 -7.59 5.73
CA GLN A 316 -0.42 -8.32 6.45
C GLN A 316 -0.36 -9.79 6.01
N ARG A 317 -1.52 -10.45 5.83
CA ARG A 317 -1.60 -11.81 5.31
C ARG A 317 -0.97 -11.92 3.91
N LEU A 318 -1.28 -10.99 3.02
CA LEU A 318 -0.72 -10.96 1.66
C LEU A 318 0.81 -10.82 1.67
N SER A 319 1.34 -10.03 2.60
CA SER A 319 2.79 -9.85 2.81
C SER A 319 3.47 -11.11 3.35
N HIS A 320 2.89 -11.74 4.37
CA HIS A 320 3.51 -12.92 5.00
C HIS A 320 3.33 -14.23 4.23
N GLN A 321 2.21 -14.42 3.55
CA GLN A 321 1.87 -15.64 2.80
C GLN A 321 2.44 -15.65 1.38
N MET A 322 3.68 -15.22 1.22
CA MET A 322 4.39 -15.40 -0.05
C MET A 322 4.84 -16.85 -0.25
N SER A 323 4.61 -17.40 -1.44
CA SER A 323 5.16 -18.69 -1.86
C SER A 323 6.68 -18.69 -1.72
N PHE A 324 7.27 -19.87 -1.45
CA PHE A 324 8.73 -20.02 -1.39
C PHE A 324 9.43 -19.40 -2.60
N TYR A 325 8.81 -19.52 -3.78
CA TYR A 325 9.39 -19.03 -5.01
C TYR A 325 9.38 -17.50 -5.13
N ARG A 326 8.30 -16.81 -4.75
CA ARG A 326 8.31 -15.34 -4.69
C ARG A 326 9.37 -14.81 -3.72
N LYS A 327 9.54 -15.49 -2.58
CA LYS A 327 10.63 -15.20 -1.63
C LYS A 327 11.99 -15.40 -2.28
N SER A 328 12.17 -16.47 -3.06
CA SER A 328 13.41 -16.75 -3.80
C SER A 328 13.68 -15.69 -4.86
N LEU A 329 12.68 -15.25 -5.63
CA LEU A 329 12.81 -14.23 -6.67
C LEU A 329 13.24 -12.87 -6.07
N LEU A 330 12.64 -12.45 -4.96
CA LEU A 330 13.04 -11.23 -4.25
C LEU A 330 14.45 -11.36 -3.63
N ARG A 331 14.79 -12.52 -3.06
CA ARG A 331 16.14 -12.78 -2.50
C ARG A 331 17.22 -12.81 -3.57
N GLY A 332 16.89 -13.37 -4.73
CA GLY A 332 17.76 -13.47 -5.89
C GLY A 332 18.00 -12.11 -6.51
N ASN A 333 17.04 -11.18 -6.41
CA ASN A 333 17.05 -9.83 -7.02
C ASN A 333 17.00 -8.71 -5.97
N PRO A 334 18.05 -8.51 -5.16
CA PRO A 334 18.03 -7.52 -4.08
C PRO A 334 17.93 -6.07 -4.58
N SER A 335 18.54 -5.75 -5.72
CA SER A 335 18.53 -4.43 -6.36
C SER A 335 17.24 -4.11 -7.12
N SER A 336 16.27 -5.02 -7.15
CA SER A 336 14.99 -4.79 -7.82
C SER A 336 14.26 -3.57 -7.27
N SER A 337 13.50 -2.87 -8.10
CA SER A 337 12.74 -1.68 -7.67
C SER A 337 11.42 -1.55 -8.42
N SER A 338 10.52 -0.73 -7.93
CA SER A 338 9.29 -0.38 -8.66
C SER A 338 8.96 1.07 -8.34
N SER A 339 8.73 1.88 -9.35
CA SER A 339 8.34 3.29 -9.17
C SER A 339 6.90 3.40 -8.66
N LYS A 340 5.98 2.63 -9.27
CA LYS A 340 4.55 2.64 -8.95
C LYS A 340 4.22 1.89 -7.66
N PHE A 341 4.96 0.83 -7.33
CA PHE A 341 4.68 -0.07 -6.20
C PHE A 341 5.82 -0.11 -5.18
N ALA A 342 6.56 0.99 -5.04
CA ALA A 342 7.78 1.07 -4.22
C ALA A 342 7.58 0.58 -2.78
N GLU A 343 6.52 1.05 -2.13
CA GLU A 343 6.21 0.76 -0.73
C GLU A 343 5.78 -0.70 -0.52
N ALA A 344 4.89 -1.20 -1.39
CA ALA A 344 4.47 -2.60 -1.37
C ALA A 344 5.67 -3.54 -1.59
N LEU A 345 6.55 -3.20 -2.54
CA LEU A 345 7.77 -3.98 -2.80
C LEU A 345 8.73 -3.94 -1.62
N LYS A 346 8.86 -2.81 -0.94
CA LYS A 346 9.68 -2.67 0.27
C LYS A 346 9.14 -3.56 1.39
N GLU A 347 7.84 -3.52 1.66
CA GLU A 347 7.20 -4.34 2.70
C GLU A 347 7.37 -5.85 2.40
N PHE A 348 7.20 -6.27 1.14
CA PHE A 348 7.50 -7.64 0.76
C PHE A 348 8.98 -7.98 1.00
N LYS A 349 9.94 -7.15 0.59
CA LYS A 349 11.37 -7.42 0.84
C LYS A 349 11.69 -7.54 2.34
N GLU A 350 11.08 -6.71 3.17
CA GLU A 350 11.24 -6.75 4.63
C GLU A 350 10.68 -8.05 5.21
N SER A 351 9.48 -8.48 4.82
CA SER A 351 8.89 -9.75 5.27
C SER A 351 9.76 -10.96 4.91
N VAL A 352 10.42 -10.96 3.75
CA VAL A 352 11.31 -12.03 3.29
C VAL A 352 12.61 -12.11 4.10
N ASN A 353 13.09 -10.96 4.58
CA ASN A 353 14.30 -10.84 5.38
C ASN A 353 14.06 -11.07 6.87
N ASN A 354 12.88 -10.69 7.39
CA ASN A 354 12.54 -10.84 8.81
C ASN A 354 12.29 -12.31 9.23
N LEU A 355 11.94 -13.20 8.30
CA LEU A 355 11.84 -14.66 8.53
C LEU A 355 13.21 -15.37 8.75
N LYS A 356 14.28 -14.62 8.99
CA LYS A 356 15.63 -15.13 9.31
C LYS A 356 16.08 -14.84 10.75
N LYS A 357 15.30 -14.06 11.52
CA LYS A 357 15.43 -14.00 12.98
C LYS A 357 14.44 -14.99 13.58
#